data_AF-A0A8S9K6K4-F1
#
_entry.id   AF-A0A8S9K6K4-F1
#
_cell.length_a   1.000
_cell.length_b   1.000
_cell.length_c   1.000
_cell.angle_alpha   90.00
_cell.angle_beta   90.00
_cell.angle_gamma   90.00
#
_symmetry.space_group_name_H-M   'P 1'
#
loop_
_entity.id
_entity.type
_entity.pdbx_description
1 polymer ?
#
loop_
_entity_poly.entity_id
_entity_poly.type
_entity_poly.pdbx_seq_one_letter_code
_entity_poly.pdbx_strand_id
1 'polypeptide(L)'
;MDIPELPRRIHTLGEEPPAVHSISYHTCWTLHTALKKALHDEEYEELKESKLGVSIKFQELGFDWASRLVHYMLGFQLDIKKKYEVWSLVGPEPVRFSLLEFENLTGLNCEYIEDLERPHCVVTKELTSFWEMLGVHVEDGPSTQEIIAAFERCEGWSRDDRKRLAYLAIFTGYIEGRKYSTPTRVSLARLVMELERFENYPWGRVAFKVLMDSVKGRDISGCYTINGFAQALQVWVYTALGKSFAGFSRQSSVEELGSVVTLCSSASLSCFRPIHTFTLQF
;
A
#
# COMPACT_ATOMS: atom_id res chain seq x y z
N MET A 1 17.75 37.00 1.59
CA MET A 1 16.64 36.14 2.03
C MET A 1 17.28 34.86 2.50
N ASP A 2 17.19 34.55 3.78
CA ASP A 2 17.75 33.32 4.34
C ASP A 2 17.02 32.14 3.71
N ILE A 3 17.80 31.23 3.12
CA ILE A 3 17.26 29.97 2.60
C ILE A 3 16.71 29.22 3.81
N PRO A 4 15.42 28.81 3.83
CA PRO A 4 14.88 28.04 4.94
C PRO A 4 15.78 26.83 5.20
N GLU A 5 16.34 26.74 6.39
CA GLU A 5 17.22 25.64 6.76
C GLU A 5 16.44 24.33 6.66
N LEU A 6 16.94 23.40 5.86
CA LEU A 6 16.30 22.10 5.70
C LEU A 6 16.30 21.37 7.05
N PRO A 7 15.22 20.64 7.38
CA PRO A 7 15.21 19.78 8.56
C PRO A 7 16.42 18.83 8.54
N ARG A 8 16.97 18.55 9.72
CA ARG A 8 18.14 17.68 9.85
C ARG A 8 17.82 16.27 9.38
N ARG A 9 18.84 15.54 8.93
CA ARG A 9 18.71 14.12 8.60
C ARG A 9 18.61 13.27 9.87
N ILE A 10 17.88 12.17 9.80
CA ILE A 10 17.83 11.18 10.90
C ILE A 10 19.18 10.46 11.03
N HIS A 11 19.77 10.10 9.89
CA HIS A 11 21.10 9.51 9.82
C HIS A 11 22.08 10.51 9.18
N THR A 12 23.27 10.63 9.77
CA THR A 12 24.38 11.39 9.19
C THR A 12 24.69 10.85 7.78
N LEU A 13 25.10 11.74 6.87
CA LEU A 13 25.52 11.32 5.53
C LEU A 13 26.67 10.33 5.62
N GLY A 14 26.52 9.15 5.01
CA GLY A 14 27.49 8.06 5.03
C GLY A 14 27.40 7.14 6.26
N GLU A 15 26.54 7.46 7.23
CA GLU A 15 26.25 6.63 8.42
C GLU A 15 24.84 6.03 8.36
N GLU A 16 24.22 6.01 7.18
CA GLU A 16 22.93 5.37 6.99
C GLU A 16 23.07 3.85 7.20
N PRO A 17 22.09 3.19 7.82
CA PRO A 17 22.13 1.76 7.97
C PRO A 17 22.22 1.06 6.61
N PRO A 18 23.08 0.05 6.48
CA PRO A 18 23.29 -0.60 5.19
C PRO A 18 22.10 -1.49 4.85
N ALA A 19 21.75 -1.54 3.56
CA ALA A 19 20.65 -2.36 3.02
C ALA A 19 21.01 -3.86 2.93
N VAL A 20 21.53 -4.44 4.01
CA VAL A 20 21.95 -5.86 4.10
C VAL A 20 20.83 -6.75 4.68
N HIS A 21 19.90 -6.14 5.41
CA HIS A 21 18.80 -6.84 6.07
C HIS A 21 17.53 -6.85 5.23
N SER A 22 16.68 -7.86 5.44
CA SER A 22 15.44 -8.01 4.69
C SER A 22 14.36 -7.02 5.14
N ILE A 23 13.63 -6.47 4.17
CA ILE A 23 12.38 -5.77 4.39
C ILE A 23 11.26 -6.74 4.07
N SER A 24 10.54 -7.17 5.11
CA SER A 24 9.30 -7.92 4.94
C SER A 24 8.16 -6.96 4.62
N TYR A 25 7.33 -7.35 3.67
CA TYR A 25 6.03 -6.75 3.40
C TYR A 25 5.06 -7.89 3.15
N HIS A 26 3.79 -7.69 3.45
CA HIS A 26 2.81 -8.78 3.45
C HIS A 26 1.68 -8.60 2.44
N THR A 27 1.86 -7.71 1.46
CA THR A 27 0.98 -7.70 0.31
C THR A 27 1.16 -8.98 -0.49
N CYS A 28 0.08 -9.73 -0.59
CA CYS A 28 0.16 -11.18 -0.75
C CYS A 28 -0.20 -11.61 -2.18
N TRP A 29 0.82 -12.01 -2.96
CA TRP A 29 0.63 -12.63 -4.29
C TRP A 29 -0.23 -13.90 -4.21
N THR A 30 -0.06 -14.70 -3.15
CA THR A 30 -0.83 -15.93 -2.93
C THR A 30 -2.32 -15.64 -2.75
N LEU A 31 -2.66 -14.56 -2.02
CA LEU A 31 -4.03 -14.12 -1.81
C LEU A 31 -4.64 -13.62 -3.12
N HIS A 32 -3.88 -12.86 -3.91
CA HIS A 32 -4.32 -12.43 -5.24
C HIS A 32 -4.56 -13.63 -6.17
N THR A 33 -3.68 -14.63 -6.13
CA THR A 33 -3.82 -15.86 -6.92
C THR A 33 -5.07 -16.66 -6.51
N ALA A 34 -5.30 -16.81 -5.20
CA ALA A 34 -6.49 -17.48 -4.68
C ALA A 34 -7.77 -16.74 -5.09
N LEU A 35 -7.78 -15.41 -4.96
CA LEU A 35 -8.89 -14.55 -5.39
C LEU A 35 -9.17 -14.71 -6.89
N LYS A 36 -8.15 -14.60 -7.75
CA LYS A 36 -8.31 -14.70 -9.21
C LYS A 36 -8.80 -16.07 -9.66
N LYS A 37 -8.41 -17.13 -8.95
CA LYS A 37 -8.87 -18.50 -9.22
C LYS A 37 -10.33 -18.72 -8.79
N ALA A 38 -10.76 -18.05 -7.73
CA ALA A 38 -12.05 -18.29 -7.09
C ALA A 38 -13.21 -17.46 -7.66
N LEU A 39 -12.91 -16.30 -8.26
CA LEU A 39 -13.91 -15.45 -8.89
C LEU A 39 -14.15 -15.84 -10.34
N HIS A 40 -15.37 -15.65 -10.82
CA HIS A 40 -15.66 -15.67 -12.26
C HIS A 40 -15.05 -14.44 -12.95
N ASP A 41 -14.76 -14.54 -14.25
CA ASP A 41 -14.12 -13.46 -15.02
C ASP A 41 -14.89 -12.12 -14.90
N GLU A 42 -16.22 -12.16 -14.98
CA GLU A 42 -17.07 -10.97 -14.81
C GLU A 42 -16.95 -10.37 -13.41
N GLU A 43 -16.92 -11.20 -12.36
CA GLU A 43 -16.77 -10.76 -10.97
C GLU A 43 -15.37 -10.15 -10.72
N TYR A 44 -14.33 -10.72 -11.33
CA TYR A 44 -12.96 -10.22 -11.24
C TYR A 44 -12.81 -8.85 -11.93
N GLU A 45 -13.36 -8.70 -13.14
CA GLU A 45 -13.31 -7.43 -13.86
C GLU A 45 -14.15 -6.34 -13.16
N GLU A 46 -15.32 -6.67 -12.61
CA GLU A 46 -16.09 -5.74 -11.78
C GLU A 46 -15.29 -5.27 -10.55
N LEU A 47 -14.61 -6.20 -9.87
CA LEU A 47 -13.78 -5.88 -8.72
C LEU A 47 -12.58 -4.99 -9.11
N LYS A 48 -11.98 -5.25 -10.27
CA LYS A 48 -10.85 -4.49 -10.83
C LYS A 48 -11.25 -3.07 -11.26
N GLU A 49 -12.49 -2.88 -11.72
CA GLU A 49 -13.02 -1.55 -12.05
C GLU A 49 -13.70 -0.84 -10.87
N SER A 50 -13.80 -1.50 -9.72
CA SER A 50 -14.25 -0.85 -8.47
C SER A 50 -13.28 0.23 -7.96
N LYS A 51 -13.75 1.04 -7.01
CA LYS A 51 -12.93 2.04 -6.29
C LYS A 51 -11.72 1.45 -5.55
N LEU A 52 -11.71 0.13 -5.33
CA LEU A 52 -10.64 -0.61 -4.64
C LEU A 52 -9.78 -1.45 -5.59
N GLY A 53 -10.13 -1.48 -6.87
CA GLY A 53 -9.47 -2.27 -7.90
C GLY A 53 -8.03 -1.83 -8.21
N VAL A 54 -7.58 -0.69 -7.68
CA VAL A 54 -6.15 -0.29 -7.74
C VAL A 54 -5.23 -1.38 -7.21
N SER A 55 -5.64 -2.11 -6.16
CA SER A 55 -4.87 -3.23 -5.60
C SER A 55 -4.62 -4.35 -6.62
N ILE A 56 -5.64 -4.68 -7.42
CA ILE A 56 -5.59 -5.66 -8.51
C ILE A 56 -4.72 -5.13 -9.64
N LYS A 57 -4.96 -3.89 -10.09
CA LYS A 57 -4.20 -3.24 -11.15
C LYS A 57 -2.71 -3.21 -10.82
N PHE A 58 -2.33 -2.97 -9.57
CA PHE A 58 -0.95 -3.02 -9.10
C PHE A 58 -0.31 -4.41 -9.23
N GLN A 59 -1.05 -5.49 -8.94
CA GLN A 59 -0.53 -6.85 -9.10
C GLN A 59 -0.36 -7.22 -10.58
N GLU A 60 -1.30 -6.83 -11.43
CA GLU A 60 -1.24 -7.14 -12.86
C GLU A 60 -0.11 -6.40 -13.58
N LEU A 61 0.34 -5.26 -13.04
CA LEU A 61 1.54 -4.57 -13.55
C LEU A 61 2.83 -5.37 -13.32
N GLY A 62 2.81 -6.40 -12.48
CA GLY A 62 3.95 -7.30 -12.26
C GLY A 62 5.16 -6.59 -11.64
N PHE A 63 4.94 -5.55 -10.84
CA PHE A 63 6.04 -4.83 -10.19
C PHE A 63 6.69 -5.68 -9.11
N ASP A 64 7.96 -6.01 -9.31
CA ASP A 64 8.79 -6.61 -8.27
C ASP A 64 9.07 -5.61 -7.14
N TRP A 65 9.15 -6.13 -5.92
CA TRP A 65 9.48 -5.34 -4.73
C TRP A 65 10.96 -4.93 -4.71
N ALA A 66 11.21 -3.63 -4.86
CA ALA A 66 12.53 -3.01 -4.83
C ALA A 66 12.94 -2.65 -3.39
N SER A 67 13.11 -3.68 -2.55
CA SER A 67 13.44 -3.55 -1.12
C SER A 67 14.60 -2.60 -0.85
N ARG A 68 15.70 -2.73 -1.60
CA ARG A 68 16.90 -1.89 -1.44
C ARG A 68 16.62 -0.42 -1.70
N LEU A 69 15.82 -0.13 -2.73
CA LEU A 69 15.49 1.24 -3.10
C LEU A 69 14.62 1.91 -2.04
N VAL A 70 13.63 1.19 -1.52
CA VAL A 70 12.82 1.65 -0.39
C VAL A 70 13.71 1.83 0.85
N HIS A 71 14.61 0.89 1.14
CA HIS A 71 15.56 1.00 2.26
C HIS A 71 16.37 2.30 2.20
N TYR A 72 16.99 2.59 1.05
CA TYR A 72 17.80 3.80 0.89
C TYR A 72 16.97 5.07 1.11
N MET A 73 15.76 5.11 0.55
CA MET A 73 14.88 6.26 0.76
C MET A 73 14.50 6.45 2.23
N LEU A 74 14.32 5.37 2.98
CA LEU A 74 14.10 5.43 4.41
C LEU A 74 15.36 5.86 5.18
N GLY A 75 16.56 5.49 4.73
CA GLY A 75 17.83 5.94 5.29
C GLY A 75 18.13 7.42 5.04
N PHE A 76 17.62 7.98 3.94
CA PHE A 76 17.74 9.41 3.61
C PHE A 76 16.65 10.28 4.22
N GLN A 77 15.94 9.79 5.23
CA GLN A 77 14.87 10.54 5.88
C GLN A 77 15.36 11.79 6.63
N LEU A 78 14.53 12.83 6.56
CA LEU A 78 14.63 14.02 7.40
C LEU A 78 13.85 13.83 8.71
N ASP A 79 14.35 14.44 9.78
CA ASP A 79 13.73 14.46 11.10
C ASP A 79 12.54 15.42 11.11
N ILE A 80 11.41 14.91 10.66
CA ILE A 80 10.13 15.63 10.58
C ILE A 80 9.22 15.21 11.73
N LYS A 81 8.82 16.16 12.57
CA LYS A 81 7.91 15.93 13.70
C LYS A 81 6.48 15.57 13.31
N LYS A 82 6.07 15.85 12.06
CA LYS A 82 4.75 15.49 11.57
C LYS A 82 4.62 13.97 11.45
N LYS A 83 3.67 13.40 12.20
CA LYS A 83 3.45 11.95 12.30
C LYS A 83 3.17 11.28 10.96
N TYR A 84 2.38 11.95 10.11
CA TYR A 84 1.87 11.40 8.85
C TYR A 84 2.54 12.01 7.61
N GLU A 85 3.80 12.40 7.75
CA GLU A 85 4.65 12.79 6.63
C GLU A 85 6.02 12.13 6.77
N VAL A 86 6.50 11.54 5.69
CA VAL A 86 7.88 11.09 5.51
C VAL A 86 8.53 12.03 4.51
N TRP A 87 9.70 12.55 4.85
CA TRP A 87 10.49 13.37 3.95
C TRP A 87 11.83 12.70 3.79
N SER A 88 12.30 12.58 2.56
CA SER A 88 13.62 12.02 2.24
C SER A 88 14.37 12.95 1.31
N LEU A 89 15.68 12.91 1.36
CA LEU A 89 16.52 13.60 0.37
C LEU A 89 16.71 12.73 -0.87
N VAL A 90 16.52 13.33 -2.03
CA VAL A 90 16.98 12.78 -3.31
C VAL A 90 17.93 13.81 -3.93
N GLY A 91 19.23 13.52 -3.86
CA GLY A 91 20.24 14.54 -4.08
C GLY A 91 20.07 15.70 -3.09
N PRO A 92 20.05 16.96 -3.54
CA PRO A 92 19.83 18.12 -2.66
C PRO A 92 18.33 18.39 -2.39
N GLU A 93 17.42 17.74 -3.09
CA GLU A 93 15.99 18.07 -3.04
C GLU A 93 15.25 17.25 -1.98
N PRO A 94 14.54 17.89 -1.04
CA PRO A 94 13.63 17.18 -0.15
C PRO A 94 12.38 16.75 -0.92
N VAL A 95 12.10 15.46 -0.91
CA VAL A 95 10.85 14.89 -1.41
C VAL A 95 9.96 14.47 -0.25
N ARG A 96 8.66 14.69 -0.41
CA ARG A 96 7.66 14.42 0.63
C ARG A 96 6.72 13.31 0.22
N PHE A 97 6.42 12.43 1.16
CA PHE A 97 5.32 11.48 1.12
C PHE A 97 4.32 11.82 2.22
N SER A 98 3.13 12.26 1.83
CA SER A 98 2.01 12.55 2.70
C SER A 98 0.74 11.86 2.21
N LEU A 99 -0.39 12.07 2.91
CA LEU A 99 -1.69 11.56 2.47
C LEU A 99 -2.05 12.02 1.05
N LEU A 100 -1.64 13.23 0.65
CA LEU A 100 -1.91 13.76 -0.68
C LEU A 100 -1.17 12.97 -1.77
N GLU A 101 0.11 12.67 -1.57
CA GLU A 101 0.86 11.83 -2.51
C GLU A 101 0.30 10.41 -2.52
N PHE A 102 -0.10 9.87 -1.36
CA PHE A 102 -0.73 8.55 -1.29
C PHE A 102 -2.06 8.49 -2.05
N GLU A 103 -2.92 9.50 -1.88
CA GLU A 103 -4.19 9.62 -2.60
C GLU A 103 -3.96 9.72 -4.11
N ASN A 104 -3.04 10.58 -4.55
CA ASN A 104 -2.71 10.73 -5.97
C ASN A 104 -2.17 9.44 -6.61
N LEU A 105 -1.41 8.64 -5.86
CA LEU A 105 -0.83 7.39 -6.36
C LEU A 105 -1.82 6.22 -6.37
N THR A 106 -2.72 6.17 -5.40
CA THR A 106 -3.61 5.01 -5.21
C THR A 106 -5.04 5.26 -5.69
N GLY A 107 -5.48 6.52 -5.79
CA GLY A 107 -6.87 6.88 -6.08
C GLY A 107 -7.88 6.42 -5.01
N LEU A 108 -7.41 5.91 -3.87
CA LEU A 108 -8.28 5.46 -2.79
C LEU A 108 -8.94 6.64 -2.09
N ASN A 109 -10.20 6.48 -1.69
CA ASN A 109 -10.92 7.53 -0.96
C ASN A 109 -10.13 7.95 0.31
N CYS A 110 -9.78 9.23 0.37
CA CYS A 110 -9.09 9.85 1.51
C CYS A 110 -9.94 10.93 2.20
N GLU A 111 -11.26 10.91 2.04
CA GLU A 111 -12.17 11.79 2.76
C GLU A 111 -12.04 11.65 4.28
N TYR A 112 -12.25 12.75 5.01
CA TYR A 112 -12.18 12.76 6.46
C TYR A 112 -13.47 12.19 7.05
N ILE A 113 -13.32 11.33 8.06
CA ILE A 113 -14.40 10.88 8.94
C ILE A 113 -13.90 10.86 10.38
N GLU A 114 -14.78 11.10 11.35
CA GLU A 114 -14.44 11.13 12.77
C GLU A 114 -14.02 9.73 13.27
N ASP A 115 -14.86 8.72 13.05
CA ASP A 115 -14.65 7.35 13.56
C ASP A 115 -14.04 6.40 12.50
N LEU A 116 -12.82 6.70 12.07
CA LEU A 116 -12.11 5.94 11.02
C LEU A 116 -11.83 4.47 11.38
N GLU A 117 -11.66 4.13 12.65
CA GLU A 117 -11.24 2.77 13.06
C GLU A 117 -12.38 1.94 13.65
N ARG A 118 -13.51 2.60 13.96
CA ARG A 118 -14.64 1.99 14.67
C ARG A 118 -15.95 2.35 13.97
N PRO A 119 -16.10 2.02 12.68
CA PRO A 119 -17.37 2.22 12.02
C PRO A 119 -18.46 1.43 12.77
N HIS A 120 -19.61 2.08 12.98
CA HIS A 120 -20.76 1.38 13.57
C HIS A 120 -21.23 0.29 12.60
N CYS A 121 -21.30 -0.95 13.07
CA CYS A 121 -21.85 -2.09 12.36
C CYS A 121 -22.58 -2.99 13.36
N VAL A 122 -23.85 -3.31 13.07
CA VAL A 122 -24.68 -4.15 13.93
C VAL A 122 -24.39 -5.61 13.62
N VAL A 123 -24.20 -6.43 14.66
CA VAL A 123 -24.07 -7.88 14.48
C VAL A 123 -25.44 -8.47 14.14
N THR A 124 -25.65 -8.79 12.87
CA THR A 124 -26.87 -9.43 12.36
C THR A 124 -26.67 -10.95 12.21
N LYS A 125 -27.76 -11.69 12.05
CA LYS A 125 -27.70 -13.13 11.75
C LYS A 125 -26.96 -13.42 10.43
N GLU A 126 -27.12 -12.55 9.43
CA GLU A 126 -26.42 -12.66 8.14
C GLU A 126 -24.91 -12.51 8.32
N LEU A 127 -24.48 -11.52 9.12
CA LEU A 127 -23.07 -11.33 9.47
C LEU A 127 -22.52 -12.57 10.18
N THR A 128 -23.21 -13.07 11.20
CA THR A 128 -22.79 -14.28 11.92
C THR A 128 -22.66 -15.47 10.97
N SER A 129 -23.63 -15.69 10.09
CA SER A 129 -23.59 -16.78 9.09
C SER A 129 -22.41 -16.62 8.13
N PHE A 130 -22.12 -15.40 7.66
CA PHE A 130 -20.99 -15.15 6.78
C PHE A 130 -19.64 -15.39 7.49
N TRP A 131 -19.51 -15.00 8.76
CA TRP A 131 -18.33 -15.29 9.58
C TRP A 131 -18.14 -16.79 9.82
N GLU A 132 -19.22 -17.54 10.05
CA GLU A 132 -19.19 -19.00 10.16
C GLU A 132 -18.71 -19.66 8.84
N MET A 133 -19.13 -19.13 7.69
CA MET A 133 -18.65 -19.59 6.38
C MET A 133 -17.13 -19.37 6.22
N LEU A 134 -16.60 -18.24 6.72
CA LEU A 134 -15.15 -17.97 6.78
C LEU A 134 -14.42 -18.91 7.76
N GLY A 135 -15.14 -19.52 8.71
CA GLY A 135 -14.55 -20.34 9.77
C GLY A 135 -13.95 -19.53 10.90
N VAL A 136 -14.45 -18.29 11.11
CA VAL A 136 -13.90 -17.33 12.07
C VAL A 136 -14.97 -16.95 13.09
N HIS A 137 -14.58 -16.82 14.36
CA HIS A 137 -15.50 -16.38 15.40
C HIS A 137 -15.97 -14.94 15.13
N VAL A 138 -17.24 -14.63 15.39
CA VAL A 138 -17.87 -13.36 15.00
C VAL A 138 -17.14 -12.12 15.53
N GLU A 139 -16.49 -12.23 16.70
CA GLU A 139 -15.73 -11.16 17.34
C GLU A 139 -14.29 -11.00 16.82
N ASP A 140 -13.83 -11.90 15.96
CA ASP A 140 -12.49 -11.86 15.37
C ASP A 140 -12.55 -11.45 13.90
N GLY A 141 -11.50 -10.77 13.43
CA GLY A 141 -11.34 -10.46 12.01
C GLY A 141 -10.59 -11.56 11.30
N PRO A 142 -11.01 -11.99 10.10
CA PRO A 142 -10.34 -13.06 9.38
C PRO A 142 -8.91 -12.66 9.02
N SER A 143 -7.97 -13.57 9.21
CA SER A 143 -6.59 -13.48 8.75
C SER A 143 -6.48 -13.75 7.24
N THR A 144 -5.34 -13.44 6.64
CA THR A 144 -5.08 -13.75 5.22
C THR A 144 -5.17 -15.25 4.95
N GLN A 145 -4.72 -16.09 5.90
CA GLN A 145 -4.78 -17.53 5.76
C GLN A 145 -6.22 -18.05 5.74
N GLU A 146 -7.09 -17.54 6.61
CA GLU A 146 -8.51 -17.92 6.65
C GLU A 146 -9.25 -17.47 5.38
N ILE A 147 -8.89 -16.30 4.83
CA ILE A 147 -9.47 -15.83 3.56
C ILE A 147 -9.03 -16.69 2.38
N ILE A 148 -7.75 -17.09 2.32
CA ILE A 148 -7.29 -18.02 1.29
C ILE A 148 -8.04 -19.36 1.39
N ALA A 149 -8.19 -19.90 2.60
CA ALA A 149 -8.95 -21.13 2.84
C ALA A 149 -10.45 -20.98 2.53
N ALA A 150 -11.02 -19.78 2.67
CA ALA A 150 -12.38 -19.49 2.26
C ALA A 150 -12.53 -19.47 0.72
N PHE A 151 -11.56 -18.93 -0.02
CA PHE A 151 -11.56 -18.97 -1.48
C PHE A 151 -11.53 -20.40 -2.04
N GLU A 152 -10.87 -21.32 -1.36
CA GLU A 152 -10.87 -22.75 -1.73
C GLU A 152 -12.24 -23.41 -1.57
N ARG A 153 -13.15 -22.82 -0.79
CA ARG A 153 -14.46 -23.38 -0.44
C ARG A 153 -15.63 -22.57 -1.00
N CYS A 154 -15.38 -21.48 -1.74
CA CYS A 154 -16.42 -20.51 -2.11
C CYS A 154 -17.12 -20.80 -3.46
N GLU A 155 -16.85 -21.93 -4.10
CA GLU A 155 -17.47 -22.30 -5.40
C GLU A 155 -19.01 -22.29 -5.32
N GLY A 156 -19.58 -22.81 -4.23
CA GLY A 156 -21.03 -22.85 -4.00
C GLY A 156 -21.62 -21.61 -3.34
N TRP A 157 -20.83 -20.54 -3.12
CA TRP A 157 -21.32 -19.34 -2.43
C TRP A 157 -22.19 -18.48 -3.36
N SER A 158 -22.97 -17.55 -2.77
CA SER A 158 -23.66 -16.55 -3.57
C SER A 158 -22.67 -15.58 -4.22
N ARG A 159 -23.10 -14.92 -5.31
CA ARG A 159 -22.29 -13.88 -5.98
C ARG A 159 -21.93 -12.75 -5.01
N ASP A 160 -22.88 -12.33 -4.17
CA ASP A 160 -22.65 -11.28 -3.17
C ASP A 160 -21.65 -11.74 -2.10
N ASP A 161 -21.71 -12.98 -1.63
CA ASP A 161 -20.75 -13.51 -0.65
C ASP A 161 -19.35 -13.68 -1.23
N ARG A 162 -19.22 -14.07 -2.50
CA ARG A 162 -17.93 -14.06 -3.21
C ARG A 162 -17.39 -12.64 -3.34
N LYS A 163 -18.24 -11.66 -3.67
CA LYS A 163 -17.86 -10.24 -3.72
C LYS A 163 -17.41 -9.72 -2.36
N ARG A 164 -18.11 -10.10 -1.27
CA ARG A 164 -17.70 -9.80 0.11
C ARG A 164 -16.34 -10.41 0.44
N LEU A 165 -16.15 -11.69 0.13
CA LEU A 165 -14.86 -12.37 0.35
C LEU A 165 -13.73 -11.69 -0.42
N ALA A 166 -13.98 -11.26 -1.66
CA ALA A 166 -13.01 -10.54 -2.47
C ALA A 166 -12.63 -9.17 -1.90
N TYR A 167 -13.61 -8.41 -1.39
CA TYR A 167 -13.32 -7.15 -0.70
C TYR A 167 -12.57 -7.34 0.62
N LEU A 168 -12.87 -8.38 1.39
CA LEU A 168 -12.06 -8.77 2.53
C LEU A 168 -10.62 -9.07 2.11
N ALA A 169 -10.41 -9.78 1.01
CA ALA A 169 -9.06 -10.04 0.52
C ALA A 169 -8.29 -8.75 0.17
N ILE A 170 -8.95 -7.77 -0.45
CA ILE A 170 -8.32 -6.45 -0.70
C ILE A 170 -7.98 -5.76 0.62
N PHE A 171 -8.92 -5.73 1.57
CA PHE A 171 -8.70 -5.11 2.87
C PHE A 171 -7.54 -5.74 3.65
N THR A 172 -7.53 -7.06 3.75
CA THR A 172 -6.52 -7.78 4.52
C THR A 172 -5.15 -7.75 3.85
N GLY A 173 -5.10 -7.93 2.52
CA GLY A 173 -3.85 -8.02 1.75
C GLY A 173 -3.19 -6.68 1.43
N TYR A 174 -3.96 -5.61 1.22
CA TYR A 174 -3.42 -4.35 0.69
C TYR A 174 -3.62 -3.18 1.65
N ILE A 175 -4.83 -3.05 2.22
CA ILE A 175 -5.12 -1.93 3.12
C ILE A 175 -4.42 -2.15 4.46
N GLU A 176 -4.58 -3.33 5.06
CA GLU A 176 -3.86 -3.67 6.29
C GLU A 176 -2.47 -4.23 6.01
N GLY A 177 -2.33 -5.11 5.01
CA GLY A 177 -1.04 -5.64 4.57
C GLY A 177 -0.17 -6.17 5.72
N ARG A 178 -0.79 -6.89 6.66
CA ARG A 178 -0.13 -7.43 7.86
C ARG A 178 0.29 -8.89 7.65
N LYS A 179 1.08 -9.43 8.60
CA LYS A 179 1.50 -10.84 8.57
C LYS A 179 0.29 -11.76 8.35
N TYR A 180 0.50 -12.85 7.60
CA TYR A 180 -0.57 -13.75 7.13
C TYR A 180 -1.49 -14.29 8.23
N SER A 181 -0.93 -14.53 9.42
CA SER A 181 -1.63 -15.07 10.59
C SER A 181 -2.22 -14.00 11.51
N THR A 182 -1.98 -12.71 11.24
CA THR A 182 -2.51 -11.63 12.07
C THR A 182 -3.99 -11.43 11.75
N PRO A 183 -4.89 -11.56 12.74
CA PRO A 183 -6.30 -11.26 12.56
C PRO A 183 -6.49 -9.80 12.11
N THR A 184 -7.42 -9.59 11.18
CA THR A 184 -7.72 -8.24 10.73
C THR A 184 -8.57 -7.49 11.74
N ARG A 185 -8.66 -6.15 11.62
CA ARG A 185 -9.52 -5.37 12.53
C ARG A 185 -10.97 -5.70 12.24
N VAL A 186 -11.61 -6.44 13.14
CA VAL A 186 -12.99 -6.93 12.99
C VAL A 186 -13.98 -5.79 12.70
N SER A 187 -13.86 -4.64 13.36
CA SER A 187 -14.73 -3.48 13.16
C SER A 187 -14.76 -3.01 11.70
N LEU A 188 -13.59 -2.96 11.05
CA LEU A 188 -13.44 -2.56 9.65
C LEU A 188 -13.82 -3.69 8.70
N ALA A 189 -13.45 -4.94 9.02
CA ALA A 189 -13.80 -6.10 8.20
C ALA A 189 -15.33 -6.26 8.06
N ARG A 190 -16.08 -6.02 9.14
CA ARG A 190 -17.56 -6.09 9.17
C ARG A 190 -18.26 -5.15 8.20
N LEU A 191 -17.62 -4.06 7.76
CA LEU A 191 -18.18 -3.17 6.74
C LEU A 191 -18.51 -3.91 5.43
N VAL A 192 -17.88 -5.05 5.17
CA VAL A 192 -18.09 -5.79 3.93
C VAL A 192 -19.53 -6.27 3.76
N MET A 193 -20.28 -6.40 4.87
CA MET A 193 -21.70 -6.73 4.82
C MET A 193 -22.52 -5.63 4.13
N GLU A 194 -22.04 -4.38 4.12
CA GLU A 194 -22.64 -3.22 3.45
C GLU A 194 -21.75 -2.79 2.26
N LEU A 195 -21.82 -3.53 1.14
CA LEU A 195 -20.90 -3.37 -0.01
C LEU A 195 -20.76 -1.92 -0.51
N GLU A 196 -21.87 -1.18 -0.65
CA GLU A 196 -21.83 0.22 -1.08
C GLU A 196 -21.07 1.11 -0.08
N ARG A 197 -21.34 0.94 1.21
CA ARG A 197 -20.62 1.66 2.27
C ARG A 197 -19.15 1.26 2.31
N PHE A 198 -18.85 -0.02 2.08
CA PHE A 198 -17.48 -0.51 1.98
C PHE A 198 -16.74 0.16 0.83
N GLU A 199 -17.28 0.17 -0.40
CA GLU A 199 -16.62 0.79 -1.56
C GLU A 199 -16.38 2.29 -1.38
N ASN A 200 -17.26 2.98 -0.65
CA ASN A 200 -17.15 4.41 -0.38
C ASN A 200 -16.37 4.77 0.89
N TYR A 201 -15.98 3.80 1.72
CA TYR A 201 -15.25 4.08 2.96
C TYR A 201 -13.88 4.71 2.67
N PRO A 202 -13.33 5.59 3.54
CA PRO A 202 -12.04 6.25 3.30
C PRO A 202 -10.85 5.32 3.56
N TRP A 203 -10.79 4.23 2.79
CA TRP A 203 -9.74 3.22 2.85
C TRP A 203 -8.35 3.78 2.58
N GLY A 204 -8.25 4.87 1.83
CA GLY A 204 -6.98 5.56 1.61
C GLY A 204 -6.40 6.09 2.92
N ARG A 205 -7.23 6.66 3.81
CA ARG A 205 -6.77 7.05 5.16
C ARG A 205 -6.40 5.87 6.02
N VAL A 206 -7.20 4.79 5.98
CA VAL A 206 -6.92 3.57 6.75
C VAL A 206 -5.57 2.98 6.32
N ALA A 207 -5.36 2.78 5.02
CA ALA A 207 -4.14 2.23 4.45
C ALA A 207 -2.93 3.12 4.73
N PHE A 208 -3.07 4.44 4.52
CA PHE A 208 -1.99 5.39 4.78
C PHE A 208 -1.60 5.43 6.26
N LYS A 209 -2.58 5.39 7.17
CA LYS A 209 -2.31 5.33 8.60
C LYS A 209 -1.53 4.07 8.98
N VAL A 210 -1.95 2.90 8.50
CA VAL A 210 -1.25 1.63 8.74
C VAL A 210 0.19 1.69 8.20
N LEU A 211 0.36 2.23 7.00
CA LEU A 211 1.68 2.39 6.38
C LEU A 211 2.57 3.34 7.19
N MET A 212 2.07 4.52 7.58
CA MET A 212 2.83 5.51 8.36
C MET A 212 3.17 5.01 9.75
N ASP A 213 2.25 4.35 10.46
CA ASP A 213 2.53 3.73 11.75
C ASP A 213 3.58 2.59 11.61
N SER A 214 3.75 2.02 10.41
CA SER A 214 4.79 1.02 10.14
C SER A 214 6.15 1.61 9.74
N VAL A 215 6.19 2.81 9.15
CA VAL A 215 7.41 3.43 8.59
C VAL A 215 8.00 4.48 9.53
N LYS A 216 7.16 5.32 10.15
CA LYS A 216 7.60 6.48 10.92
C LYS A 216 8.36 6.04 12.16
N GLY A 217 9.60 6.51 12.31
CA GLY A 217 10.45 6.19 13.46
C GLY A 217 10.87 4.72 13.52
N ARG A 218 10.72 3.97 12.42
CA ARG A 218 11.18 2.59 12.32
C ARG A 218 12.70 2.53 12.39
N ASP A 219 13.23 1.68 13.26
CA ASP A 219 14.63 1.29 13.20
C ASP A 219 14.86 0.42 11.96
N ILE A 220 15.68 0.92 11.03
CA ILE A 220 16.03 0.26 9.78
C ILE A 220 17.38 -0.44 9.83
N SER A 221 18.04 -0.48 10.99
CA SER A 221 19.37 -1.10 11.15
C SER A 221 19.37 -2.63 11.08
N GLY A 222 18.23 -3.27 11.33
CA GLY A 222 18.04 -4.71 11.24
C GLY A 222 16.97 -5.12 10.22
N CYS A 223 16.44 -6.35 10.35
CA CYS A 223 15.28 -6.78 9.57
C CYS A 223 14.02 -6.09 10.10
N TYR A 224 13.21 -5.52 9.22
CA TYR A 224 11.96 -4.86 9.60
C TYR A 224 10.81 -5.20 8.66
N THR A 225 9.59 -4.87 9.10
CA THR A 225 8.36 -5.10 8.35
C THR A 225 7.67 -3.78 8.06
N ILE A 226 7.26 -3.59 6.80
CA ILE A 226 6.37 -2.50 6.38
C ILE A 226 4.97 -3.11 6.22
N ASN A 227 4.01 -2.57 6.96
CA ASN A 227 2.61 -2.97 6.88
C ASN A 227 1.83 -1.99 5.97
N GLY A 228 0.61 -2.38 5.60
CA GLY A 228 -0.26 -1.59 4.75
C GLY A 228 0.15 -1.68 3.29
N PHE A 229 -0.20 -0.65 2.52
CA PHE A 229 -0.01 -0.64 1.07
C PHE A 229 1.42 -0.23 0.68
N ALA A 230 2.39 -1.12 0.96
CA ALA A 230 3.82 -0.86 0.79
C ALA A 230 4.21 -0.48 -0.65
N GLN A 231 3.50 -0.98 -1.66
CA GLN A 231 3.74 -0.63 -3.06
C GLN A 231 3.53 0.86 -3.34
N ALA A 232 2.62 1.54 -2.63
CA ALA A 232 2.45 2.98 -2.76
C ALA A 232 3.73 3.74 -2.37
N LEU A 233 4.45 3.27 -1.36
CA LEU A 233 5.75 3.82 -0.97
C LEU A 233 6.78 3.58 -2.09
N GLN A 234 6.86 2.37 -2.64
CA GLN A 234 7.77 2.08 -3.75
C GLN A 234 7.49 2.95 -4.99
N VAL A 235 6.23 3.11 -5.38
CA VAL A 235 5.88 3.98 -6.52
C VAL A 235 6.22 5.43 -6.20
N TRP A 236 5.98 5.91 -4.99
CA TRP A 236 6.44 7.24 -4.58
C TRP A 236 7.95 7.40 -4.77
N VAL A 237 8.75 6.42 -4.34
CA VAL A 237 10.20 6.45 -4.55
C VAL A 237 10.55 6.57 -6.03
N TYR A 238 9.92 5.78 -6.90
CA TYR A 238 10.13 5.88 -8.34
C TYR A 238 9.76 7.28 -8.88
N THR A 239 8.65 7.87 -8.43
CA THR A 239 8.26 9.23 -8.85
C THR A 239 9.24 10.30 -8.36
N ALA A 240 9.77 10.16 -7.14
CA ALA A 240 10.73 11.08 -6.55
C ALA A 240 12.07 11.07 -7.29
N LEU A 241 12.56 9.88 -7.62
CA LEU A 241 13.77 9.71 -8.43
C LEU A 241 13.56 10.28 -9.84
N GLY A 242 12.44 9.96 -10.49
CA GLY A 242 12.13 10.44 -11.85
C GLY A 242 12.10 11.97 -11.95
N LYS A 243 11.51 12.66 -10.97
CA LYS A 243 11.50 14.14 -10.91
C LYS A 243 12.90 14.72 -10.81
N SER A 244 13.76 14.10 -10.00
CA SER A 244 15.15 14.54 -9.78
C SER A 244 16.00 14.36 -11.05
N PHE A 245 15.83 13.24 -11.77
CA PHE A 245 16.56 12.98 -13.02
C PHE A 245 16.13 13.91 -14.17
N ALA A 246 14.86 14.30 -14.24
CA ALA A 246 14.40 15.29 -15.22
C ALA A 246 15.09 16.65 -14.98
N GLY A 247 15.32 17.03 -13.72
CA GLY A 247 16.10 18.22 -13.35
C GLY A 247 17.59 18.11 -13.70
N PHE A 248 18.19 16.94 -13.46
CA PHE A 248 19.63 16.69 -13.68
C PHE A 248 20.06 16.72 -15.15
N SER A 249 19.16 16.44 -16.09
CA SER A 249 19.42 16.55 -17.54
C SER A 249 19.78 17.97 -18.02
N ARG A 250 19.66 18.99 -17.14
CA ARG A 250 20.05 20.38 -17.42
C ARG A 250 21.39 20.82 -16.82
N GLN A 251 22.04 20.03 -15.96
CA GLN A 251 23.32 20.39 -15.36
C GLN A 251 24.14 19.15 -15.05
N SER A 252 25.14 18.88 -15.88
CA SER A 252 26.07 17.78 -15.72
C SER A 252 27.30 18.19 -14.90
N SER A 253 27.57 17.43 -13.83
CA SER A 253 28.92 16.99 -13.47
C SER A 253 28.81 15.60 -12.84
N VAL A 254 29.55 14.68 -13.44
CA VAL A 254 29.47 13.23 -13.30
C VAL A 254 30.42 12.80 -12.19
N GLU A 255 29.91 12.42 -11.01
CA GLU A 255 30.66 11.60 -10.04
C GLU A 255 29.75 10.90 -8.99
N GLU A 256 28.54 11.42 -8.70
CA GLU A 256 27.58 10.74 -7.80
C GLU A 256 26.63 9.75 -8.52
N LEU A 257 26.69 9.66 -9.85
CA LEU A 257 25.78 8.85 -10.67
C LEU A 257 26.10 7.34 -10.67
N GLY A 258 27.31 6.93 -10.29
CA GLY A 258 27.76 5.54 -10.41
C GLY A 258 26.95 4.53 -9.59
N SER A 259 26.41 4.96 -8.44
CA SER A 259 25.69 4.08 -7.51
C SER A 259 24.18 3.99 -7.81
N VAL A 260 23.60 5.06 -8.36
CA VAL A 260 22.14 5.15 -8.59
C VAL A 260 21.76 4.72 -10.02
N VAL A 261 22.60 4.99 -11.01
CA VAL A 261 22.35 4.57 -12.42
C VAL A 261 22.35 3.05 -12.56
N THR A 262 23.16 2.35 -11.75
CA THR A 262 23.20 0.87 -11.74
C THR A 262 21.94 0.24 -11.14
N LEU A 263 21.16 0.97 -10.33
CA LEU A 263 19.90 0.50 -9.73
C LEU A 263 18.69 0.66 -10.68
N CYS A 264 18.72 1.61 -11.61
CA CYS A 264 17.63 1.81 -12.58
C CYS A 264 17.74 0.93 -13.83
N SER A 265 18.88 0.29 -14.09
CA SER A 265 19.11 -0.51 -15.31
C SER A 265 18.28 -1.79 -15.42
N SER A 266 17.51 -2.19 -14.41
CA SER A 266 16.58 -3.33 -14.47
C SER A 266 15.10 -2.95 -14.51
N ALA A 267 14.75 -1.67 -14.39
CA ALA A 267 13.38 -1.18 -14.55
C ALA A 267 13.33 -0.31 -15.80
N SER A 268 12.91 -0.89 -16.92
CA SER A 268 12.76 -0.19 -18.20
C SER A 268 12.07 1.16 -17.98
N LEU A 269 12.82 2.24 -18.20
CA LEU A 269 12.36 3.63 -18.12
C LEU A 269 11.12 3.91 -19.01
N SER A 270 10.78 2.99 -19.92
CA SER A 270 9.57 3.01 -20.74
C SER A 270 8.26 2.80 -19.96
N CYS A 271 8.29 2.34 -18.71
CA CYS A 271 7.09 2.18 -17.87
C CYS A 271 6.69 3.47 -17.12
N PHE A 272 7.51 4.53 -17.19
CA PHE A 272 7.21 5.82 -16.57
C PHE A 272 6.30 6.67 -17.47
N ARG A 273 5.05 6.23 -17.64
CA ARG A 273 3.95 7.20 -17.85
C ARG A 273 3.37 7.52 -16.48
N PRO A 274 3.18 8.80 -16.11
CA PRO A 274 2.34 9.14 -14.97
C PRO A 274 0.99 8.44 -15.13
N ILE A 275 0.45 7.86 -14.06
CA ILE A 275 -0.90 7.27 -14.01
C ILE A 275 -2.00 8.33 -14.35
N HIS A 276 -1.63 9.59 -14.57
CA HIS A 276 -2.48 10.70 -15.02
C HIS A 276 -2.93 10.66 -16.50
N THR A 277 -3.15 9.49 -17.10
CA THR A 277 -3.90 9.40 -18.38
C THR A 277 -4.94 8.30 -18.37
N PHE A 278 -5.75 8.21 -17.31
CA PHE A 278 -7.15 7.81 -17.49
C PHE A 278 -7.95 9.08 -17.75
N THR A 279 -8.02 9.45 -19.03
CA THR A 279 -8.97 10.43 -19.51
C THR A 279 -10.36 9.84 -19.22
N LEU A 280 -11.09 10.45 -18.29
CA LEU A 280 -12.54 10.31 -18.22
C LEU A 280 -13.08 10.75 -19.59
N GLN A 281 -13.49 9.81 -20.43
CA GLN A 281 -14.47 10.10 -21.46
C GLN A 281 -15.84 9.96 -20.81
N PHE A 282 -16.55 11.08 -20.75
CA PHE A 282 -17.98 11.16 -20.42
C PHE A 282 -18.82 10.33 -21.38
#